data_AF-A0A8T5S534-F1
#
_entry.id   AF-A0A8T5S534-F1
#
_cell.length_a   1.000
_cell.length_b   1.000
_cell.length_c   1.000
_cell.angle_alpha   90.00
_cell.angle_beta   90.00
_cell.angle_gamma   90.00
#
_symmetry.space_group_name_H-M   'P 1'
#
loop_
_entity.id
_entity.type
_entity.pdbx_description
1 polymer ?
#
loop_
_entity_poly.entity_id
_entity_poly.type
_entity_poly.pdbx_seq_one_letter_code
_entity_poly.pdbx_strand_id
1 'polypeptide(L)'
;MIFQGLFNILDLYFDDVDLFYNNIDHYFQDKIIATFGNNPIKEEVLCQQLVEIISYFSDAFIELGFELDEVERTFSDPHLGIEEKDREMIYSPLELYERKLAPFIYEFFFEKIVDYLVDDEIAPLMLKLKSEGFLPIEFIMELRILKDMLGRYPKKRENLRKYTQIQKRIIRKFQENRAKIESLEEIKEPEYKLQVIYLIYRIIHFFELQNEFDFSSIKAYIRDNVDEWLIDVPLVTLKNPDIYFCGIYLAMNLGIELDNDKINDFLLDLSIEAGDRYESPIIEATDGVYYFTKATEMMGLFLSIDQLKGIIRIKPEYLDSNHLKNLETSQLVVILKLFLQLGLKKIETENNAITEEIERRISPEGIKQFRDGFVSSEATYYVLFNHYMNNTLEKLKELDILGNVVSRIYRNLELLDFSIDTNFDLISELFYSLESLKLFNCIETKEMIIHLAKYLFPPELVKRILDSKELIRYKAKFRHLKVNRITGETIY
;
A
#
# COMPACT_ATOMS: atom_id res chain seq x y z
N MET A 1 -2.12 0.59 -7.34
CA MET A 1 -2.50 1.09 -5.99
C MET A 1 -2.52 2.63 -5.86
N ILE A 2 -1.42 3.38 -6.08
CA ILE A 2 -1.37 4.85 -5.85
C ILE A 2 -2.37 5.64 -6.72
N PHE A 3 -2.81 5.09 -7.84
CA PHE A 3 -3.78 5.72 -8.72
C PHE A 3 -5.25 5.41 -8.38
N GLN A 4 -5.56 4.43 -7.52
CA GLN A 4 -6.96 4.03 -7.28
C GLN A 4 -7.84 5.18 -6.79
N GLY A 5 -7.32 6.03 -5.90
CA GLY A 5 -8.05 7.21 -5.43
C GLY A 5 -8.28 8.25 -6.55
N LEU A 6 -7.33 8.38 -7.48
CA LEU A 6 -7.49 9.22 -8.67
C LEU A 6 -8.56 8.64 -9.60
N PHE A 7 -8.57 7.32 -9.78
CA PHE A 7 -9.55 6.65 -10.61
C PHE A 7 -10.95 6.83 -10.05
N ASN A 8 -11.14 6.61 -8.76
CA ASN A 8 -12.40 6.89 -8.06
C ASN A 8 -12.87 8.34 -8.27
N ILE A 9 -11.96 9.32 -8.16
CA ILE A 9 -12.27 10.73 -8.38
C ILE A 9 -12.72 11.00 -9.82
N LEU A 10 -12.00 10.47 -10.80
CA LEU A 10 -12.27 10.71 -12.22
C LEU A 10 -13.53 9.96 -12.69
N ASP A 11 -13.74 8.73 -12.22
CA ASP A 11 -14.94 7.93 -12.51
C ASP A 11 -16.22 8.60 -11.97
N LEU A 12 -16.14 9.27 -10.82
CA LEU A 12 -17.22 10.11 -10.29
C LEU A 12 -17.40 11.42 -11.08
N TYR A 13 -16.34 11.94 -11.70
CA TYR A 13 -16.36 13.20 -12.43
C TYR A 13 -16.88 13.06 -13.86
N PHE A 14 -16.48 12.01 -14.59
CA PHE A 14 -16.84 11.81 -15.98
C PHE A 14 -18.20 11.14 -16.11
N ASP A 15 -19.14 11.77 -16.81
CA ASP A 15 -20.47 11.18 -17.02
C ASP A 15 -20.39 10.05 -18.06
N ASP A 16 -19.50 10.19 -19.06
CA ASP A 16 -19.38 9.29 -20.21
C ASP A 16 -18.24 8.27 -20.12
N VAL A 17 -17.73 8.01 -18.91
CA VAL A 17 -16.63 7.04 -18.69
C VAL A 17 -17.00 5.61 -19.10
N ASP A 18 -18.28 5.24 -19.03
CA ASP A 18 -18.76 3.92 -19.47
C ASP A 18 -18.56 3.71 -20.98
N LEU A 19 -18.74 4.77 -21.79
CA LEU A 19 -18.50 4.70 -23.23
C LEU A 19 -17.02 4.46 -23.53
N PHE A 20 -16.14 5.11 -22.78
CA PHE A 20 -14.70 4.91 -22.88
C PHE A 20 -14.32 3.45 -22.58
N TYR A 21 -14.83 2.87 -21.49
CA TYR A 21 -14.56 1.46 -21.18
C TYR A 21 -15.14 0.50 -22.20
N ASN A 22 -16.34 0.76 -22.72
CA ASN A 22 -16.96 -0.12 -23.71
C ASN A 22 -16.18 -0.14 -25.03
N ASN A 23 -15.56 0.98 -25.42
CA ASN A 23 -14.71 1.01 -26.60
C ASN A 23 -13.41 0.22 -26.41
N ILE A 24 -12.83 0.27 -25.20
CA ILE A 24 -11.69 -0.59 -24.82
C ILE A 24 -12.10 -2.06 -24.92
N ASP A 25 -13.24 -2.42 -24.32
CA ASP A 25 -13.75 -3.79 -24.34
C ASP A 25 -13.96 -4.30 -25.75
N HIS A 26 -14.65 -3.54 -26.57
CA HIS A 26 -14.94 -3.95 -27.94
C HIS A 26 -13.65 -4.26 -28.72
N TYR A 27 -12.61 -3.42 -28.57
CA TYR A 27 -11.32 -3.64 -29.22
C TYR A 27 -10.64 -4.95 -28.78
N PHE A 28 -10.54 -5.19 -27.47
CA PHE A 28 -9.81 -6.36 -26.95
C PHE A 28 -10.62 -7.66 -27.07
N GLN A 29 -11.95 -7.59 -26.90
CA GLN A 29 -12.84 -8.74 -27.08
C GLN A 29 -12.85 -9.22 -28.54
N ASP A 30 -12.93 -8.30 -29.52
CA ASP A 30 -12.86 -8.65 -30.94
C ASP A 30 -11.53 -9.34 -31.27
N LYS A 31 -10.43 -8.83 -30.72
CA LYS A 31 -9.09 -9.43 -30.84
C LYS A 31 -9.01 -10.82 -30.23
N ILE A 32 -9.63 -11.05 -29.08
CA ILE A 32 -9.71 -12.38 -28.45
C ILE A 32 -10.50 -13.34 -29.32
N ILE A 33 -11.71 -12.95 -29.72
CA ILE A 33 -12.61 -13.80 -30.51
C ILE A 33 -11.94 -14.17 -31.84
N ALA A 34 -11.25 -13.23 -32.49
CA ALA A 34 -10.57 -13.48 -33.75
C ALA A 34 -9.36 -14.42 -33.63
N THR A 35 -8.63 -14.38 -32.50
CA THR A 35 -7.33 -15.06 -32.35
C THR A 35 -7.45 -16.38 -31.57
N PHE A 36 -8.18 -16.38 -30.46
CA PHE A 36 -8.33 -17.50 -29.54
C PHE A 36 -9.71 -18.16 -29.63
N GLY A 37 -10.67 -17.52 -30.30
CA GLY A 37 -12.06 -17.97 -30.32
C GLY A 37 -12.74 -17.80 -28.95
N ASN A 38 -13.90 -18.43 -28.79
CA ASN A 38 -14.62 -18.46 -27.51
C ASN A 38 -15.03 -19.89 -27.11
N ASN A 39 -14.19 -20.87 -27.45
CA ASN A 39 -14.44 -22.26 -27.11
C ASN A 39 -14.16 -22.52 -25.62
N PRO A 40 -14.83 -23.52 -25.00
CA PRO A 40 -14.58 -23.86 -23.60
C PRO A 40 -13.11 -24.17 -23.32
N ILE A 41 -12.53 -23.50 -22.33
CA ILE A 41 -11.19 -23.76 -21.81
C ILE A 41 -11.29 -24.90 -20.80
N LYS A 42 -10.34 -25.83 -20.85
CA LYS A 42 -10.15 -26.80 -19.77
C LYS A 42 -9.36 -26.15 -18.63
N GLU A 43 -9.78 -26.39 -17.41
CA GLU A 43 -9.16 -25.85 -16.19
C GLU A 43 -7.63 -26.00 -16.16
N GLU A 44 -7.12 -27.16 -16.59
CA GLU A 44 -5.68 -27.48 -16.64
C GLU A 44 -4.86 -26.55 -17.56
N VAL A 45 -5.48 -25.91 -18.55
CA VAL A 45 -4.83 -25.09 -19.57
C VAL A 45 -5.04 -23.58 -19.30
N LEU A 46 -5.82 -23.22 -18.28
CA LEU A 46 -6.21 -21.83 -18.02
C LEU A 46 -5.01 -20.89 -17.81
N CYS A 47 -4.00 -21.34 -17.05
CA CYS A 47 -2.77 -20.56 -16.84
C CYS A 47 -2.00 -20.34 -18.15
N GLN A 48 -1.89 -21.38 -19.00
CA GLN A 48 -1.21 -21.26 -20.28
C GLN A 48 -1.97 -20.29 -21.20
N GLN A 49 -3.30 -20.40 -21.24
CA GLN A 49 -4.13 -19.51 -22.04
C GLN A 49 -3.99 -18.04 -21.61
N LEU A 50 -3.90 -17.77 -20.31
CA LEU A 50 -3.64 -16.43 -19.78
C LEU A 50 -2.30 -15.87 -20.29
N VAL A 51 -1.23 -16.66 -20.22
CA VAL A 51 0.11 -16.24 -20.71
C VAL A 51 0.09 -15.93 -22.20
N GLU A 52 -0.60 -16.74 -23.00
CA GLU A 52 -0.73 -16.51 -24.44
C GLU A 52 -1.50 -15.23 -24.76
N ILE A 53 -2.60 -14.95 -24.06
CA ILE A 53 -3.37 -13.70 -24.23
C ILE A 53 -2.55 -12.50 -23.78
N ILE A 54 -1.86 -12.57 -22.63
CA ILE A 54 -1.00 -11.50 -22.13
C ILE A 54 0.10 -11.17 -23.14
N SER A 55 0.77 -12.18 -23.70
CA SER A 55 1.80 -11.96 -24.73
C SER A 55 1.21 -11.26 -25.95
N TYR A 56 0.05 -11.73 -26.45
CA TYR A 56 -0.60 -11.12 -27.61
C TYR A 56 -1.06 -9.68 -27.35
N PHE A 57 -1.55 -9.39 -26.14
CA PHE A 57 -1.94 -8.05 -25.75
C PHE A 57 -0.74 -7.14 -25.57
N SER A 58 0.37 -7.64 -25.05
CA SER A 58 1.60 -6.86 -24.92
C SER A 58 2.04 -6.28 -26.27
N ASP A 59 2.03 -7.10 -27.31
CA ASP A 59 2.30 -6.65 -28.69
C ASP A 59 1.29 -5.58 -29.15
N ALA A 60 -0.01 -5.80 -28.89
CA ALA A 60 -1.05 -4.83 -29.24
C ALA A 60 -0.88 -3.48 -28.51
N PHE A 61 -0.48 -3.48 -27.24
CA PHE A 61 -0.20 -2.25 -26.49
C PHE A 61 1.00 -1.49 -27.06
N ILE A 62 2.06 -2.20 -27.44
CA ILE A 62 3.23 -1.59 -28.08
C ILE A 62 2.84 -0.97 -29.43
N GLU A 63 2.02 -1.65 -30.23
CA GLU A 63 1.47 -1.11 -31.50
C GLU A 63 0.61 0.14 -31.30
N LEU A 64 -0.09 0.24 -30.16
CA LEU A 64 -0.84 1.43 -29.76
C LEU A 64 0.06 2.57 -29.28
N GLY A 65 1.34 2.31 -29.03
CA GLY A 65 2.34 3.30 -28.64
C GLY A 65 2.59 3.40 -27.14
N PHE A 66 2.21 2.38 -26.36
CA PHE A 66 2.60 2.28 -24.95
C PHE A 66 4.07 1.87 -24.81
N GLU A 67 4.72 2.29 -23.74
CA GLU A 67 6.12 1.94 -23.47
C GLU A 67 6.24 0.48 -23.01
N LEU A 68 7.25 -0.24 -23.52
CA LEU A 68 7.43 -1.67 -23.24
C LEU A 68 7.58 -1.96 -21.74
N ASP A 69 8.35 -1.14 -21.02
CA ASP A 69 8.59 -1.31 -19.58
C ASP A 69 7.32 -1.05 -18.75
N GLU A 70 6.42 -0.17 -19.21
CA GLU A 70 5.11 0.01 -18.60
C GLU A 70 4.21 -1.21 -18.82
N VAL A 71 4.17 -1.73 -20.06
CA VAL A 71 3.39 -2.93 -20.42
C VAL A 71 3.85 -4.16 -19.62
N GLU A 72 5.16 -4.42 -19.59
CA GLU A 72 5.75 -5.56 -18.88
C GLU A 72 5.44 -5.51 -17.39
N ARG A 73 5.53 -4.32 -16.75
CA ARG A 73 5.18 -4.16 -15.34
C ARG A 73 3.71 -4.41 -15.08
N THR A 74 2.81 -3.84 -15.88
CA THR A 74 1.36 -4.04 -15.71
C THR A 74 0.98 -5.52 -15.80
N PHE A 75 1.59 -6.27 -16.72
CA PHE A 75 1.31 -7.70 -16.87
C PHE A 75 2.13 -8.63 -15.97
N SER A 76 3.05 -8.08 -15.19
CA SER A 76 3.79 -8.81 -14.14
C SER A 76 3.11 -8.75 -12.76
N ASP A 77 2.00 -8.01 -12.64
CA ASP A 77 1.26 -7.87 -11.38
C ASP A 77 0.80 -9.24 -10.86
N PRO A 78 1.18 -9.63 -9.63
CA PRO A 78 0.86 -10.95 -9.07
C PRO A 78 -0.64 -11.29 -9.05
N HIS A 79 -1.52 -10.29 -8.99
CA HIS A 79 -2.97 -10.49 -8.93
C HIS A 79 -3.57 -10.96 -10.27
N LEU A 80 -2.80 -10.91 -11.36
CA LEU A 80 -3.19 -11.55 -12.63
C LEU A 80 -3.16 -13.09 -12.55
N GLY A 81 -2.41 -13.66 -11.59
CA GLY A 81 -2.32 -15.10 -11.39
C GLY A 81 -3.69 -15.76 -11.17
N ILE A 82 -3.86 -16.97 -11.71
CA ILE A 82 -5.09 -17.76 -11.58
C ILE A 82 -5.18 -18.37 -10.17
N GLU A 83 -6.19 -17.98 -9.39
CA GLU A 83 -6.50 -18.55 -8.09
C GLU A 83 -7.46 -19.74 -8.20
N GLU A 84 -7.64 -20.52 -7.12
CA GLU A 84 -8.60 -21.64 -7.09
C GLU A 84 -10.03 -21.19 -7.42
N LYS A 85 -10.47 -20.05 -6.89
CA LYS A 85 -11.80 -19.48 -7.18
C LYS A 85 -12.01 -19.16 -8.66
N ASP A 86 -10.93 -18.83 -9.39
CA ASP A 86 -11.00 -18.46 -10.80
C ASP A 86 -11.23 -19.70 -11.68
N ARG A 87 -10.66 -20.84 -11.27
CA ARG A 87 -10.80 -22.14 -11.95
C ARG A 87 -12.25 -22.63 -12.00
N GLU A 88 -13.05 -22.26 -10.99
CA GLU A 88 -14.47 -22.59 -10.90
C GLU A 88 -15.38 -21.63 -11.69
N MET A 89 -14.86 -20.47 -12.14
CA MET A 89 -15.68 -19.40 -12.72
C MET A 89 -15.33 -19.03 -14.17
N ILE A 90 -14.15 -19.42 -14.65
CA ILE A 90 -13.65 -19.05 -15.98
C ILE A 90 -13.66 -20.27 -16.90
N TYR A 91 -14.53 -20.25 -17.90
CA TYR A 91 -14.74 -21.35 -18.84
C TYR A 91 -14.38 -20.99 -20.27
N SER A 92 -13.99 -19.76 -20.56
CA SER A 92 -13.72 -19.31 -21.92
C SER A 92 -12.66 -18.19 -21.97
N PRO A 93 -12.00 -17.95 -23.13
CA PRO A 93 -11.03 -16.86 -23.26
C PRO A 93 -11.65 -15.49 -23.02
N LEU A 94 -12.93 -15.32 -23.37
CA LEU A 94 -13.65 -14.08 -23.14
C LEU A 94 -13.91 -13.84 -21.64
N GLU A 95 -14.35 -14.87 -20.90
CA GLU A 95 -14.51 -14.76 -19.45
C GLU A 95 -13.17 -14.55 -18.74
N LEU A 96 -12.09 -15.14 -19.25
CA LEU A 96 -10.74 -14.91 -18.75
C LEU A 96 -10.35 -13.44 -18.91
N TYR A 97 -10.65 -12.85 -20.05
CA TYR A 97 -10.48 -11.42 -20.26
C TYR A 97 -11.32 -10.59 -19.32
N GLU A 98 -12.64 -10.78 -19.30
CA GLU A 98 -13.57 -9.95 -18.54
C GLU A 98 -13.27 -9.98 -17.04
N ARG A 99 -12.88 -11.14 -16.50
CA ARG A 99 -12.67 -11.33 -15.06
C ARG A 99 -11.25 -11.04 -14.60
N LYS A 100 -10.23 -11.31 -15.41
CA LYS A 100 -8.82 -11.19 -14.99
C LYS A 100 -8.07 -10.06 -15.69
N LEU A 101 -8.27 -9.81 -16.98
CA LEU A 101 -7.46 -8.85 -17.75
C LEU A 101 -8.09 -7.47 -17.86
N ALA A 102 -9.39 -7.39 -18.11
CA ALA A 102 -10.10 -6.13 -18.38
C ALA A 102 -9.88 -5.08 -17.28
N PRO A 103 -9.96 -5.41 -15.97
CA PRO A 103 -9.70 -4.42 -14.91
C PRO A 103 -8.32 -3.77 -15.01
N PHE A 104 -7.28 -4.54 -15.29
CA PHE A 104 -5.90 -4.04 -15.44
C PHE A 104 -5.73 -3.17 -16.68
N ILE A 105 -6.38 -3.58 -17.77
CA ILE A 105 -6.38 -2.82 -19.02
C ILE A 105 -7.05 -1.47 -18.79
N TYR A 106 -8.19 -1.39 -18.11
CA TYR A 106 -8.82 -0.11 -17.83
C TYR A 106 -7.95 0.78 -16.94
N GLU A 107 -7.34 0.23 -15.89
CA GLU A 107 -6.39 0.96 -15.04
C GLU A 107 -5.29 1.57 -15.89
N PHE A 108 -4.65 0.76 -16.74
CA PHE A 108 -3.53 1.20 -17.56
C PHE A 108 -3.92 2.32 -18.53
N PHE A 109 -5.08 2.22 -19.16
CA PHE A 109 -5.64 3.29 -19.99
C PHE A 109 -5.95 4.55 -19.17
N PHE A 110 -6.50 4.41 -17.96
CA PHE A 110 -6.87 5.53 -17.11
C PHE A 110 -5.65 6.23 -16.50
N GLU A 111 -4.54 5.52 -16.24
CA GLU A 111 -3.25 6.14 -15.92
C GLU A 111 -2.81 7.09 -17.03
N LYS A 112 -2.98 6.72 -18.31
CA LYS A 112 -2.66 7.61 -19.44
C LYS A 112 -3.58 8.82 -19.53
N ILE A 113 -4.85 8.67 -19.17
CA ILE A 113 -5.76 9.81 -19.03
C ILE A 113 -5.24 10.77 -17.95
N VAL A 114 -4.86 10.24 -16.78
CA VAL A 114 -4.32 11.03 -15.68
C VAL A 114 -3.01 11.72 -16.08
N ASP A 115 -2.09 11.01 -16.72
CA ASP A 115 -0.82 11.60 -17.16
C ASP A 115 -1.06 12.71 -18.19
N TYR A 116 -1.98 12.53 -19.15
CA TYR A 116 -2.33 13.55 -20.14
C TYR A 116 -2.91 14.85 -19.53
N LEU A 117 -3.53 14.78 -18.35
CA LEU A 117 -4.02 15.97 -17.65
C LEU A 117 -2.89 16.89 -17.19
N VAL A 118 -1.70 16.35 -16.95
CA VAL A 118 -0.57 17.08 -16.36
C VAL A 118 0.63 17.21 -17.30
N ASP A 119 0.82 16.25 -18.19
CA ASP A 119 1.96 16.12 -19.09
C ASP A 119 1.50 16.15 -20.56
N ASP A 120 2.18 16.95 -21.37
CA ASP A 120 1.91 17.07 -22.80
C ASP A 120 2.73 16.05 -23.62
N GLU A 121 3.71 15.36 -23.02
CA GLU A 121 4.49 14.28 -23.66
C GLU A 121 3.60 13.08 -24.04
N ILE A 122 2.46 12.89 -23.36
CA ILE A 122 1.49 11.82 -23.63
C ILE A 122 0.54 12.15 -24.81
N ALA A 123 0.58 13.38 -25.33
CA ALA A 123 -0.31 13.80 -26.41
C ALA A 123 -0.24 12.92 -27.68
N PRO A 124 0.92 12.43 -28.15
CA PRO A 124 0.99 11.52 -29.30
C PRO A 124 0.22 10.22 -29.06
N LEU A 125 0.36 9.61 -27.89
CA LEU A 125 -0.39 8.40 -27.50
C LEU A 125 -1.89 8.70 -27.48
N MET A 126 -2.33 9.81 -26.89
CA MET A 126 -3.74 10.19 -26.87
C MET A 126 -4.34 10.40 -28.26
N LEU A 127 -3.57 10.96 -29.19
CA LEU A 127 -3.99 11.10 -30.59
C LEU A 127 -4.12 9.73 -31.27
N LYS A 128 -3.20 8.80 -31.00
CA LYS A 128 -3.28 7.43 -31.49
C LYS A 128 -4.51 6.70 -30.93
N LEU A 129 -4.73 6.76 -29.62
CA LEU A 129 -5.92 6.18 -28.97
C LEU A 129 -7.23 6.76 -29.52
N LYS A 130 -7.27 8.07 -29.79
CA LYS A 130 -8.40 8.69 -30.48
C LYS A 130 -8.60 8.13 -31.89
N SER A 131 -7.52 7.97 -32.67
CA SER A 131 -7.61 7.48 -34.05
C SER A 131 -8.08 6.02 -34.15
N GLU A 132 -7.79 5.22 -33.12
CA GLU A 132 -8.22 3.83 -32.99
C GLU A 132 -9.63 3.70 -32.36
N GLY A 133 -10.29 4.82 -32.05
CA GLY A 133 -11.68 4.84 -31.58
C GLY A 133 -11.87 4.61 -30.07
N PHE A 134 -10.79 4.53 -29.27
CA PHE A 134 -10.91 4.35 -27.82
C PHE A 134 -11.57 5.54 -27.12
N LEU A 135 -11.37 6.75 -27.63
CA LEU A 135 -11.81 8.00 -27.01
C LEU A 135 -13.06 8.58 -27.73
N PRO A 136 -14.28 8.36 -27.20
CA PRO A 136 -15.48 8.96 -27.79
C PRO A 136 -15.46 10.49 -27.66
N ILE A 137 -16.21 11.18 -28.54
CA ILE A 137 -16.17 12.66 -28.62
C ILE A 137 -16.64 13.29 -27.31
N GLU A 138 -17.68 12.71 -26.71
CA GLU A 138 -18.27 13.10 -25.44
C GLU A 138 -17.21 13.08 -24.34
N PHE A 139 -16.51 11.96 -24.18
CA PHE A 139 -15.42 11.83 -23.20
C PHE A 139 -14.25 12.78 -23.48
N ILE A 140 -13.89 13.00 -24.75
CA ILE A 140 -12.85 13.98 -25.13
C ILE A 140 -13.23 15.40 -24.69
N MET A 141 -14.51 15.76 -24.82
CA MET A 141 -15.01 17.08 -24.39
C MET A 141 -14.88 17.24 -22.88
N GLU A 142 -15.28 16.24 -22.09
CA GLU A 142 -15.12 16.27 -20.63
C GLU A 142 -13.65 16.35 -20.22
N LEU A 143 -12.78 15.55 -20.85
CA LEU A 143 -11.35 15.53 -20.58
C LEU A 143 -10.71 16.90 -20.87
N ARG A 144 -11.10 17.54 -21.96
CA ARG A 144 -10.63 18.89 -22.30
C ARG A 144 -11.10 19.92 -21.26
N ILE A 145 -12.36 19.86 -20.84
CA ILE A 145 -12.89 20.76 -19.79
C ILE A 145 -12.09 20.60 -18.49
N LEU A 146 -11.78 19.36 -18.10
CA LEU A 146 -10.97 19.09 -16.91
C LEU A 146 -9.53 19.62 -17.06
N LYS A 147 -8.89 19.38 -18.22
CA LYS A 147 -7.53 19.89 -18.50
C LYS A 147 -7.49 21.42 -18.50
N ASP A 148 -8.47 22.09 -19.10
CA ASP A 148 -8.61 23.55 -19.08
C ASP A 148 -8.85 24.08 -17.65
N MET A 149 -9.64 23.34 -16.85
CA MET A 149 -9.86 23.65 -15.43
C MET A 149 -8.55 23.55 -14.63
N LEU A 150 -7.79 22.47 -14.79
CA LEU A 150 -6.46 22.33 -14.17
C LEU A 150 -5.50 23.43 -14.62
N GLY A 151 -5.57 23.85 -15.89
CA GLY A 151 -4.80 24.99 -16.41
C GLY A 151 -5.06 26.31 -15.68
N ARG A 152 -6.29 26.51 -15.17
CA ARG A 152 -6.66 27.68 -14.34
C ARG A 152 -6.14 27.59 -12.91
N TYR A 153 -5.72 26.42 -12.44
CA TYR A 153 -5.17 26.19 -11.09
C TYR A 153 -3.77 25.57 -11.16
N PRO A 154 -2.71 26.34 -11.51
CA PRO A 154 -1.36 25.81 -11.70
C PRO A 154 -0.80 25.01 -10.51
N LYS A 155 -1.11 25.43 -9.27
CA LYS A 155 -0.71 24.70 -8.05
C LYS A 155 -1.33 23.29 -7.99
N LYS A 156 -2.58 23.14 -8.45
CA LYS A 156 -3.26 21.84 -8.51
C LYS A 156 -2.68 20.96 -9.59
N ARG A 157 -2.45 21.51 -10.79
CA ARG A 157 -1.75 20.82 -11.86
C ARG A 157 -0.37 20.33 -11.41
N GLU A 158 0.39 21.17 -10.70
CA GLU A 158 1.71 20.79 -10.16
C GLU A 158 1.62 19.71 -9.08
N ASN A 159 0.65 19.80 -8.17
CA ASN A 159 0.42 18.77 -7.15
C ASN A 159 0.08 17.42 -7.79
N LEU A 160 -0.84 17.40 -8.77
CA LEU A 160 -1.20 16.20 -9.51
C LEU A 160 0.01 15.63 -10.25
N ARG A 161 0.79 16.49 -10.93
CA ARG A 161 2.04 16.07 -11.61
C ARG A 161 3.04 15.44 -10.65
N LYS A 162 3.29 16.07 -9.51
CA LYS A 162 4.20 15.51 -8.50
C LYS A 162 3.69 14.19 -7.97
N TYR A 163 2.40 14.08 -7.73
CA TYR A 163 1.76 12.89 -7.21
C TYR A 163 1.87 11.71 -8.18
N THR A 164 1.55 11.89 -9.45
CA THR A 164 1.61 10.82 -10.48
C THR A 164 3.06 10.38 -10.75
N GLN A 165 4.03 11.28 -10.59
CA GLN A 165 5.45 10.96 -10.72
C GLN A 165 6.06 10.18 -9.55
N ILE A 166 5.35 9.99 -8.43
CA ILE A 166 5.91 9.30 -7.25
C ILE A 166 6.40 7.90 -7.60
N GLN A 167 5.54 7.10 -8.24
CA GLN A 167 5.87 5.74 -8.65
C GLN A 167 7.09 5.72 -9.57
N LYS A 168 7.06 6.47 -10.67
CA LYS A 168 8.16 6.55 -11.65
C LYS A 168 9.49 6.95 -10.98
N ARG A 169 9.48 7.89 -10.04
CA ARG A 169 10.68 8.34 -9.32
C ARG A 169 11.24 7.27 -8.38
N ILE A 170 10.38 6.57 -7.64
CA ILE A 170 10.82 5.53 -6.71
C ILE A 170 11.39 4.35 -7.49
N ILE A 171 10.66 3.86 -8.49
CA ILE A 171 11.12 2.77 -9.36
C ILE A 171 12.50 3.11 -9.92
N ARG A 172 12.64 4.29 -10.54
CA ARG A 172 13.93 4.74 -11.09
C ARG A 172 15.03 4.77 -10.04
N LYS A 173 14.79 5.35 -8.85
CA LYS A 173 15.79 5.42 -7.78
C LYS A 173 16.25 4.03 -7.33
N PHE A 174 15.34 3.08 -7.23
CA PHE A 174 15.62 1.71 -6.81
C PHE A 174 16.37 0.94 -7.91
N GLN A 175 15.94 1.05 -9.18
CA GLN A 175 16.62 0.45 -10.33
C GLN A 175 18.04 0.99 -10.53
N GLU A 176 18.23 2.31 -10.46
CA GLU A 176 19.56 2.95 -10.58
C GLU A 176 20.53 2.52 -9.47
N ASN A 177 20.02 2.05 -8.32
CA ASN A 177 20.80 1.60 -7.18
C ASN A 177 20.69 0.09 -6.93
N ARG A 178 20.23 -0.69 -7.92
CA ARG A 178 20.02 -2.14 -7.79
C ARG A 178 21.23 -2.87 -7.17
N ALA A 179 22.42 -2.72 -7.76
CA ALA A 179 23.62 -3.39 -7.27
C ALA A 179 23.99 -2.98 -5.83
N LYS A 180 23.73 -1.72 -5.46
CA LYS A 180 23.96 -1.25 -4.09
C LYS A 180 22.96 -1.88 -3.11
N ILE A 181 21.69 -1.97 -3.50
CA ILE A 181 20.65 -2.62 -2.69
C ILE A 181 20.98 -4.10 -2.48
N GLU A 182 21.33 -4.82 -3.54
CA GLU A 182 21.72 -6.24 -3.48
C GLU A 182 22.99 -6.43 -2.61
N SER A 183 23.94 -5.48 -2.62
CA SER A 183 25.13 -5.54 -1.76
C SER A 183 24.84 -5.37 -0.26
N LEU A 184 23.65 -4.88 0.14
CA LEU A 184 23.27 -4.81 1.56
C LEU A 184 23.10 -6.20 2.17
N GLU A 185 22.91 -7.25 1.36
CA GLU A 185 22.89 -8.64 1.82
C GLU A 185 24.25 -9.09 2.40
N GLU A 186 25.33 -8.37 2.09
CA GLU A 186 26.69 -8.61 2.59
C GLU A 186 27.00 -7.96 3.95
N ILE A 187 26.07 -7.17 4.50
CA ILE A 187 26.20 -6.60 5.85
C ILE A 187 26.53 -7.72 6.85
N LYS A 188 27.45 -7.50 7.79
CA LYS A 188 27.87 -8.56 8.71
C LYS A 188 26.95 -8.73 9.90
N GLU A 189 26.39 -7.64 10.40
CA GLU A 189 25.55 -7.62 11.60
C GLU A 189 24.13 -8.10 11.25
N PRO A 190 23.65 -9.22 11.82
CA PRO A 190 22.33 -9.80 11.53
C PRO A 190 21.17 -8.82 11.68
N GLU A 191 21.17 -8.06 12.77
CA GLU A 191 20.13 -7.08 13.12
C GLU A 191 20.01 -6.01 12.03
N TYR A 192 21.12 -5.32 11.75
CA TYR A 192 21.14 -4.27 10.74
C TYR A 192 20.85 -4.81 9.34
N LYS A 193 21.38 -5.99 8.99
CA LYS A 193 21.10 -6.67 7.73
C LYS A 193 19.60 -6.88 7.54
N LEU A 194 18.96 -7.60 8.46
CA LEU A 194 17.57 -8.03 8.27
C LEU A 194 16.59 -6.88 8.36
N GLN A 195 16.80 -5.92 9.28
CA GLN A 195 15.91 -4.77 9.41
C GLN A 195 15.95 -3.87 8.16
N VAL A 196 17.14 -3.56 7.64
CA VAL A 196 17.29 -2.74 6.43
C VAL A 196 16.70 -3.46 5.23
N ILE A 197 17.04 -4.74 5.02
CA ILE A 197 16.52 -5.52 3.89
C ILE A 197 15.00 -5.67 4.00
N TYR A 198 14.46 -5.89 5.19
CA TYR A 198 13.02 -5.91 5.41
C TYR A 198 12.34 -4.63 4.92
N LEU A 199 12.80 -3.44 5.35
CA LEU A 199 12.17 -2.19 4.92
C LEU A 199 12.33 -1.93 3.42
N ILE A 200 13.49 -2.22 2.85
CA ILE A 200 13.72 -2.08 1.41
C ILE A 200 12.81 -3.04 0.63
N TYR A 201 12.73 -4.29 1.07
CA TYR A 201 11.86 -5.31 0.48
C TYR A 201 10.39 -4.89 0.57
N ARG A 202 9.95 -4.28 1.68
CA ARG A 202 8.58 -3.75 1.81
C ARG A 202 8.28 -2.68 0.77
N ILE A 203 9.23 -1.81 0.42
CA ILE A 203 9.06 -0.80 -0.62
C ILE A 203 9.09 -1.44 -2.02
N ILE A 204 10.00 -2.38 -2.26
CA ILE A 204 10.05 -3.18 -3.51
C ILE A 204 8.71 -3.89 -3.72
N HIS A 205 8.19 -4.54 -2.69
CA HIS A 205 6.91 -5.24 -2.70
C HIS A 205 5.74 -4.28 -2.93
N PHE A 206 5.76 -3.08 -2.34
CA PHE A 206 4.72 -2.07 -2.53
C PHE A 206 4.56 -1.66 -4.00
N PHE A 207 5.65 -1.67 -4.77
CA PHE A 207 5.68 -1.31 -6.19
C PHE A 207 5.82 -2.52 -7.13
N GLU A 208 5.72 -3.74 -6.60
CA GLU A 208 5.76 -4.98 -7.37
C GLU A 208 7.07 -5.18 -8.18
N LEU A 209 8.19 -4.74 -7.62
CA LEU A 209 9.51 -4.78 -8.28
C LEU A 209 10.33 -6.04 -7.96
N GLN A 210 9.76 -7.06 -7.32
CA GLN A 210 10.49 -8.21 -6.78
C GLN A 210 11.34 -8.93 -7.85
N ASN A 211 10.83 -9.01 -9.08
CA ASN A 211 11.51 -9.67 -10.21
C ASN A 211 12.73 -8.88 -10.73
N GLU A 212 12.89 -7.62 -10.31
CA GLU A 212 14.00 -6.76 -10.73
C GLU A 212 15.24 -6.87 -9.83
N PHE A 213 15.14 -7.58 -8.70
CA PHE A 213 16.20 -7.71 -7.69
C PHE A 213 16.57 -9.17 -7.44
N ASP A 214 17.86 -9.43 -7.21
CA ASP A 214 18.32 -10.74 -6.77
C ASP A 214 18.31 -10.84 -5.23
N PHE A 215 17.44 -11.69 -4.70
CA PHE A 215 17.33 -11.98 -3.26
C PHE A 215 18.00 -13.31 -2.87
N SER A 216 18.83 -13.89 -3.72
CA SER A 216 19.38 -15.24 -3.49
C SER A 216 20.26 -15.31 -2.25
N SER A 217 21.06 -14.27 -1.95
CA SER A 217 21.97 -14.31 -0.81
C SER A 217 21.22 -14.16 0.52
N ILE A 218 20.22 -13.27 0.58
CA ILE A 218 19.37 -13.16 1.77
C ILE A 218 18.52 -14.42 1.98
N LYS A 219 18.05 -15.07 0.90
CA LYS A 219 17.36 -16.36 1.00
C LYS A 219 18.24 -17.44 1.63
N ALA A 220 19.50 -17.53 1.19
CA ALA A 220 20.46 -18.47 1.78
C ALA A 220 20.75 -18.12 3.24
N TYR A 221 20.99 -16.84 3.54
CA TYR A 221 21.28 -16.38 4.90
C TYR A 221 20.15 -16.74 5.88
N ILE A 222 18.89 -16.42 5.55
CA ILE A 222 17.74 -16.70 6.42
C ILE A 222 17.60 -18.20 6.68
N ARG A 223 17.77 -19.03 5.63
CA ARG A 223 17.67 -20.49 5.75
C ARG A 223 18.78 -21.08 6.62
N ASP A 224 20.02 -20.63 6.42
CA ASP A 224 21.20 -21.30 6.99
C ASP A 224 21.56 -20.78 8.39
N ASN A 225 21.02 -19.63 8.81
CA ASN A 225 21.41 -18.94 10.05
C ASN A 225 20.20 -18.63 10.97
N VAL A 226 19.24 -19.55 11.06
CA VAL A 226 18.01 -19.37 11.88
C VAL A 226 18.32 -18.94 13.31
N ASP A 227 19.33 -19.53 13.94
CA ASP A 227 19.74 -19.20 15.31
C ASP A 227 20.32 -17.78 15.48
N GLU A 228 20.78 -17.14 14.39
CA GLU A 228 21.33 -15.78 14.43
C GLU A 228 20.24 -14.71 14.37
N TRP A 229 19.06 -15.03 13.85
CA TRP A 229 17.98 -14.07 13.68
C TRP A 229 16.70 -14.40 14.45
N LEU A 230 16.52 -15.64 14.92
CA LEU A 230 15.42 -16.02 15.80
C LEU A 230 15.76 -15.66 17.25
N ILE A 231 15.94 -14.36 17.49
CA ILE A 231 16.27 -13.77 18.79
C ILE A 231 15.43 -12.49 19.00
N ASP A 232 15.20 -12.12 20.26
CA ASP A 232 14.65 -10.81 20.65
C ASP A 232 15.78 -9.82 20.91
N VAL A 233 15.61 -8.56 20.49
CA VAL A 233 16.60 -7.50 20.67
C VAL A 233 16.03 -6.36 21.54
N PRO A 234 16.86 -5.69 22.36
CA PRO A 234 16.34 -4.71 23.32
C PRO A 234 15.88 -3.37 22.71
N LEU A 235 16.24 -3.04 21.47
CA LEU A 235 15.98 -1.73 20.84
C LEU A 235 14.97 -1.81 19.69
N VAL A 236 13.81 -2.42 19.96
CA VAL A 236 12.71 -2.54 18.99
C VAL A 236 11.88 -1.26 18.99
N THR A 237 11.62 -0.74 17.79
CA THR A 237 10.63 0.34 17.57
C THR A 237 9.80 0.02 16.34
N LEU A 238 8.69 0.72 16.13
CA LEU A 238 7.95 0.57 14.87
C LEU A 238 8.78 0.98 13.65
N LYS A 239 9.77 1.86 13.84
CA LYS A 239 10.77 2.14 12.82
C LYS A 239 11.69 0.94 12.63
N ASN A 240 12.29 0.44 13.71
CA ASN A 240 13.30 -0.64 13.77
C ASN A 240 12.62 -1.96 14.20
N PRO A 241 12.09 -2.76 13.25
CA PRO A 241 11.32 -3.93 13.59
C PRO A 241 12.17 -4.98 14.26
N ASP A 242 11.53 -5.87 15.01
CA ASP A 242 12.23 -6.97 15.64
C ASP A 242 12.90 -7.89 14.61
N ILE A 243 14.08 -8.42 14.95
CA ILE A 243 14.90 -9.21 14.03
C ILE A 243 14.22 -10.54 13.69
N TYR A 244 13.61 -11.21 14.67
CA TYR A 244 12.86 -12.45 14.40
C TYR A 244 11.67 -12.19 13.47
N PHE A 245 10.99 -11.06 13.65
CA PHE A 245 9.85 -10.68 12.81
C PHE A 245 10.31 -10.38 11.38
N CYS A 246 11.44 -9.68 11.21
CA CYS A 246 12.04 -9.45 9.89
C CYS A 246 12.37 -10.77 9.19
N GLY A 247 12.99 -11.72 9.90
CA GLY A 247 13.33 -13.05 9.39
C GLY A 247 12.11 -13.84 8.94
N ILE A 248 11.08 -13.95 9.80
CA ILE A 248 9.80 -14.61 9.48
C ILE A 248 9.14 -13.94 8.28
N TYR A 249 9.06 -12.61 8.27
CA TYR A 249 8.41 -11.87 7.20
C TYR A 249 9.10 -12.09 5.85
N LEU A 250 10.42 -11.92 5.81
CA LEU A 250 11.20 -12.12 4.60
C LEU A 250 11.11 -13.57 4.12
N ALA A 251 11.21 -14.55 5.02
CA ALA A 251 11.10 -15.96 4.67
C ALA A 251 9.78 -16.30 3.98
N MET A 252 8.65 -15.86 4.55
CA MET A 252 7.33 -16.12 3.97
C MET A 252 7.17 -15.45 2.61
N ASN A 253 7.61 -14.20 2.47
CA ASN A 253 7.43 -13.45 1.22
C ASN A 253 8.43 -13.86 0.12
N LEU A 254 9.57 -14.46 0.48
CA LEU A 254 10.60 -14.93 -0.45
C LEU A 254 10.48 -16.43 -0.78
N GLY A 255 9.51 -17.13 -0.20
CA GLY A 255 9.26 -18.56 -0.43
C GLY A 255 10.32 -19.46 0.21
N ILE A 256 10.80 -19.11 1.40
CA ILE A 256 11.76 -19.92 2.17
C ILE A 256 10.97 -20.82 3.11
N GLU A 257 11.23 -22.13 3.07
CA GLU A 257 10.67 -23.07 4.06
C GLU A 257 11.23 -22.78 5.45
N LEU A 258 10.32 -22.67 6.42
CA LEU A 258 10.62 -22.39 7.82
C LEU A 258 10.43 -23.63 8.69
N ASP A 259 11.27 -23.76 9.72
CA ASP A 259 11.04 -24.69 10.81
C ASP A 259 9.95 -24.12 11.73
N ASN A 260 8.70 -24.46 11.42
CA ASN A 260 7.54 -23.94 12.14
C ASN A 260 7.55 -24.32 13.62
N ASP A 261 8.02 -25.52 13.98
CA ASP A 261 8.04 -25.97 15.37
C ASP A 261 9.03 -25.14 16.19
N LYS A 262 10.25 -24.95 15.68
CA LYS A 262 11.27 -24.13 16.32
C LYS A 262 10.83 -22.68 16.52
N ILE A 263 10.20 -22.08 15.50
CA ILE A 263 9.70 -20.70 15.57
C ILE A 263 8.54 -20.59 16.55
N ASN A 264 7.61 -21.56 16.55
CA ASN A 264 6.50 -21.59 17.48
C ASN A 264 6.98 -21.72 18.93
N ASP A 265 7.94 -22.59 19.20
CA ASP A 265 8.55 -22.73 20.54
C ASP A 265 9.17 -21.41 21.00
N PHE A 266 9.96 -20.75 20.13
CA PHE A 266 10.52 -19.43 20.42
C PHE A 266 9.46 -18.37 20.73
N LEU A 267 8.39 -18.29 19.93
CA LEU A 267 7.30 -17.34 20.16
C LEU A 267 6.56 -17.64 21.48
N LEU A 268 6.35 -18.92 21.82
CA LEU A 268 5.74 -19.30 23.08
C LEU A 268 6.61 -18.87 24.28
N ASP A 269 7.94 -19.05 24.19
CA ASP A 269 8.87 -18.59 25.22
C ASP A 269 8.84 -17.06 25.39
N LEU A 270 8.83 -16.30 24.28
CA LEU A 270 8.68 -14.84 24.33
C LEU A 270 7.39 -14.40 25.01
N SER A 271 6.28 -15.12 24.80
CA SER A 271 5.01 -14.80 25.44
C SER A 271 5.08 -14.93 26.96
N ILE A 272 5.86 -15.88 27.46
CA ILE A 272 6.07 -16.13 28.89
C ILE A 272 6.99 -15.04 29.45
N GLU A 273 8.11 -14.76 28.77
CA GLU A 273 9.05 -13.71 29.19
C GLU A 273 8.37 -12.35 29.30
N ALA A 274 7.55 -11.97 28.31
CA ALA A 274 6.84 -10.71 28.32
C ALA A 274 5.91 -10.57 29.54
N GLY A 275 5.24 -11.65 29.95
CA GLY A 275 4.36 -11.68 31.11
C GLY A 275 5.08 -11.58 32.46
N ASP A 276 6.32 -12.08 32.53
CA ASP A 276 7.16 -12.06 33.73
C ASP A 276 7.97 -10.76 33.87
N ARG A 277 8.42 -10.20 32.74
CA ARG A 277 9.32 -9.04 32.69
C ARG A 277 8.61 -7.71 32.89
N TYR A 278 7.39 -7.54 32.38
CA TYR A 278 6.68 -6.27 32.37
C TYR A 278 5.40 -6.31 33.19
N GLU A 279 5.08 -5.22 33.87
CA GLU A 279 3.86 -5.14 34.66
C GLU A 279 2.62 -4.88 33.78
N SER A 280 2.80 -4.09 32.72
CA SER A 280 1.85 -3.75 31.66
C SER A 280 2.50 -3.95 30.28
N PRO A 281 2.68 -5.20 29.81
CA PRO A 281 3.50 -5.48 28.62
C PRO A 281 3.03 -4.71 27.37
N ILE A 282 1.72 -4.59 27.19
CA ILE A 282 1.15 -3.85 26.04
C ILE A 282 1.50 -2.36 26.01
N ILE A 283 1.87 -1.76 27.15
CA ILE A 283 2.28 -0.34 27.21
C ILE A 283 3.82 -0.26 27.26
N GLU A 284 4.44 -1.01 28.16
CA GLU A 284 5.89 -0.95 28.40
C GLU A 284 6.72 -1.51 27.24
N ALA A 285 6.20 -2.51 26.54
CA ALA A 285 6.86 -3.19 25.41
C ALA A 285 5.95 -3.19 24.17
N THR A 286 5.24 -2.08 23.93
CA THR A 286 4.24 -1.93 22.84
C THR A 286 4.74 -2.48 21.51
N ASP A 287 5.96 -2.12 21.10
CA ASP A 287 6.50 -2.48 19.79
C ASP A 287 6.85 -3.97 19.70
N GLY A 288 7.46 -4.52 20.74
CA GLY A 288 7.74 -5.96 20.84
C GLY A 288 6.43 -6.78 20.84
N VAL A 289 5.42 -6.35 21.60
CA VAL A 289 4.08 -6.99 21.59
C VAL A 289 3.43 -6.91 20.20
N TYR A 290 3.61 -5.81 19.48
CA TYR A 290 3.08 -5.65 18.13
C TYR A 290 3.72 -6.63 17.13
N TYR A 291 5.05 -6.71 17.10
CA TYR A 291 5.76 -7.63 16.22
C TYR A 291 5.57 -9.10 16.62
N PHE A 292 5.46 -9.37 17.92
CA PHE A 292 5.11 -10.69 18.43
C PHE A 292 3.72 -11.10 17.91
N THR A 293 2.72 -10.24 18.06
CA THR A 293 1.36 -10.50 17.58
C THR A 293 1.37 -10.76 16.08
N LYS A 294 2.09 -9.93 15.31
CA LYS A 294 2.22 -10.10 13.85
C LYS A 294 2.93 -11.41 13.47
N ALA A 295 3.98 -11.79 14.17
CA ALA A 295 4.67 -13.06 13.94
C ALA A 295 3.76 -14.26 14.27
N THR A 296 2.99 -14.21 15.37
CA THR A 296 2.04 -15.28 15.70
C THR A 296 0.93 -15.41 14.65
N GLU A 297 0.40 -14.30 14.14
CA GLU A 297 -0.59 -14.29 13.05
C GLU A 297 -0.01 -14.94 11.78
N MET A 298 1.22 -14.58 11.41
CA MET A 298 1.92 -15.09 10.23
C MET A 298 2.22 -16.59 10.33
N MET A 299 2.60 -17.08 11.51
CA MET A 299 2.89 -18.49 11.76
C MET A 299 1.63 -19.33 12.02
N GLY A 300 0.43 -18.72 12.07
CA GLY A 300 -0.80 -19.41 12.42
C GLY A 300 -0.80 -19.96 13.86
N LEU A 301 -0.03 -19.34 14.75
CA LEU A 301 0.11 -19.76 16.15
C LEU A 301 -1.07 -19.23 16.99
N PHE A 302 -1.82 -20.13 17.60
CA PHE A 302 -2.93 -19.78 18.50
C PHE A 302 -2.49 -19.75 19.96
N LEU A 303 -2.50 -18.57 20.57
CA LEU A 303 -2.16 -18.39 21.98
C LEU A 303 -3.33 -18.77 22.89
N SER A 304 -3.02 -19.33 24.06
CA SER A 304 -4.02 -19.58 25.09
C SER A 304 -4.57 -18.27 25.67
N ILE A 305 -5.77 -18.32 26.27
CA ILE A 305 -6.40 -17.16 26.91
C ILE A 305 -5.50 -16.57 28.01
N ASP A 306 -4.78 -17.41 28.74
CA ASP A 306 -3.94 -16.95 29.84
C ASP A 306 -2.66 -16.26 29.32
N GLN A 307 -2.06 -16.76 28.24
CA GLN A 307 -0.96 -16.07 27.56
C GLN A 307 -1.41 -14.72 27.00
N LEU A 308 -2.56 -14.67 26.33
CA LEU A 308 -3.13 -13.43 25.83
C LEU A 308 -3.38 -12.43 26.97
N LYS A 309 -3.95 -12.89 28.09
CA LYS A 309 -4.18 -12.05 29.29
C LYS A 309 -2.88 -11.52 29.89
N GLY A 310 -1.80 -12.30 29.86
CA GLY A 310 -0.48 -11.88 30.31
C GLY A 310 0.03 -10.69 29.48
N ILE A 311 -0.03 -10.82 28.16
CA ILE A 311 0.48 -9.82 27.20
C ILE A 311 -0.34 -8.53 27.23
N ILE A 312 -1.66 -8.62 27.32
CA ILE A 312 -2.56 -7.45 27.31
C ILE A 312 -2.76 -6.81 28.69
N ARG A 313 -2.06 -7.29 29.72
CA ARG A 313 -2.19 -6.78 31.08
C ARG A 313 -1.87 -5.28 31.10
N ILE A 314 -2.68 -4.50 31.81
CA ILE A 314 -2.50 -3.06 31.97
C ILE A 314 -2.72 -2.69 33.44
N LYS A 315 -1.81 -1.90 33.99
CA LYS A 315 -2.00 -1.18 35.24
C LYS A 315 -2.49 0.25 34.96
N PRO A 316 -3.52 0.75 35.67
CA PRO A 316 -4.10 2.08 35.43
C PRO A 316 -3.11 3.26 35.49
N GLU A 317 -2.03 3.15 36.23
CA GLU A 317 -1.00 4.18 36.37
C GLU A 317 -0.30 4.52 35.04
N TYR A 318 -0.13 3.54 34.14
CA TYR A 318 0.49 3.73 32.82
C TYR A 318 -0.41 4.50 31.83
N LEU A 319 -1.66 4.75 32.20
CA LEU A 319 -2.64 5.49 31.39
C LEU A 319 -2.78 6.94 31.82
N ASP A 320 -1.98 7.38 32.81
CA ASP A 320 -1.94 8.78 33.16
C ASP A 320 -1.29 9.63 32.04
N SER A 321 -1.57 10.93 32.05
CA SER A 321 -1.04 11.86 31.04
C SER A 321 0.50 11.96 31.07
N ASN A 322 1.16 11.59 32.17
CA ASN A 322 2.61 11.67 32.30
C ASN A 322 3.32 10.48 31.65
N HIS A 323 2.72 9.30 31.65
CA HIS A 323 3.20 8.12 30.94
C HIS A 323 2.86 8.22 29.46
N LEU A 324 1.59 8.52 29.12
CA LEU A 324 1.15 8.56 27.73
C LEU A 324 1.88 9.62 26.89
N LYS A 325 2.26 10.77 27.47
CA LYS A 325 3.04 11.80 26.74
C LYS A 325 4.43 11.32 26.29
N ASN A 326 4.98 10.31 26.96
CA ASN A 326 6.32 9.78 26.70
C ASN A 326 6.31 8.66 25.65
N LEU A 327 5.14 8.08 25.34
CA LEU A 327 5.00 7.10 24.27
C LEU A 327 4.95 7.79 22.91
N GLU A 328 5.43 7.12 21.88
CA GLU A 328 5.31 7.57 20.50
C GLU A 328 3.85 7.55 20.03
N THR A 329 3.50 8.42 19.10
CA THR A 329 2.12 8.51 18.58
C THR A 329 1.69 7.21 17.91
N SER A 330 2.63 6.55 17.23
CA SER A 330 2.46 5.26 16.62
C SER A 330 2.20 4.15 17.66
N GLN A 331 2.97 4.11 18.75
CA GLN A 331 2.74 3.23 19.89
C GLN A 331 1.34 3.41 20.47
N LEU A 332 0.91 4.66 20.72
CA LEU A 332 -0.44 4.95 21.21
C LEU A 332 -1.53 4.36 20.31
N VAL A 333 -1.38 4.49 19.00
CA VAL A 333 -2.33 3.91 18.03
C VAL A 333 -2.23 2.37 18.01
N VAL A 334 -1.03 1.81 18.08
CA VAL A 334 -0.81 0.36 18.08
C VAL A 334 -1.49 -0.29 19.30
N ILE A 335 -1.42 0.33 20.47
CA ILE A 335 -2.15 -0.13 21.66
C ILE A 335 -3.66 -0.23 21.37
N LEU A 336 -4.26 0.82 20.80
CA LEU A 336 -5.68 0.82 20.41
C LEU A 336 -6.00 -0.24 19.36
N LYS A 337 -5.10 -0.44 18.40
CA LYS A 337 -5.23 -1.47 17.35
C LYS A 337 -5.23 -2.87 17.95
N LEU A 338 -4.30 -3.17 18.86
CA LEU A 338 -4.21 -4.47 19.54
C LEU A 338 -5.46 -4.73 20.38
N PHE A 339 -6.00 -3.74 21.08
CA PHE A 339 -7.28 -3.89 21.78
C PHE A 339 -8.44 -4.24 20.83
N LEU A 340 -8.47 -3.61 19.66
CA LEU A 340 -9.49 -3.89 18.65
C LEU A 340 -9.35 -5.31 18.10
N GLN A 341 -8.14 -5.71 17.72
CA GLN A 341 -7.82 -7.04 17.18
C GLN A 341 -8.18 -8.16 18.16
N LEU A 342 -7.88 -7.96 19.45
CA LEU A 342 -8.12 -8.95 20.51
C LEU A 342 -9.56 -8.88 21.09
N GLY A 343 -10.43 -8.04 20.53
CA GLY A 343 -11.83 -7.94 20.93
C GLY A 343 -12.06 -7.34 22.33
N LEU A 344 -11.08 -6.59 22.85
CA LEU A 344 -11.06 -6.03 24.21
C LEU A 344 -11.85 -4.72 24.34
N LYS A 345 -13.08 -4.69 23.81
CA LYS A 345 -13.96 -3.50 23.82
C LYS A 345 -14.32 -2.96 25.21
N LYS A 346 -13.95 -3.65 26.31
CA LYS A 346 -14.35 -3.31 27.68
C LYS A 346 -13.50 -2.22 28.37
N ILE A 347 -12.56 -1.61 27.65
CA ILE A 347 -11.59 -0.65 28.19
C ILE A 347 -11.93 0.77 27.68
N GLU A 348 -13.19 1.20 27.84
CA GLU A 348 -13.70 2.45 27.25
C GLU A 348 -13.01 3.69 27.84
N THR A 349 -12.75 3.68 29.16
CA THR A 349 -12.11 4.79 29.87
C THR A 349 -10.65 4.98 29.43
N GLU A 350 -9.93 3.89 29.27
CA GLU A 350 -8.51 3.88 28.96
C GLU A 350 -8.28 4.19 27.46
N ASN A 351 -9.17 3.73 26.58
CA ASN A 351 -9.18 4.13 25.17
C ASN A 351 -9.36 5.64 25.00
N ASN A 352 -10.19 6.27 25.84
CA ASN A 352 -10.41 7.71 25.79
C ASN A 352 -9.14 8.48 26.15
N ALA A 353 -8.40 8.07 27.18
CA ALA A 353 -7.16 8.73 27.58
C ALA A 353 -6.09 8.70 26.46
N ILE A 354 -5.92 7.54 25.81
CA ILE A 354 -5.00 7.38 24.69
C ILE A 354 -5.46 8.21 23.48
N THR A 355 -6.76 8.17 23.16
CA THR A 355 -7.33 8.93 22.04
C THR A 355 -7.17 10.44 22.26
N GLU A 356 -7.46 10.95 23.45
CA GLU A 356 -7.23 12.36 23.80
C GLU A 356 -5.77 12.75 23.64
N GLU A 357 -4.84 11.86 24.00
CA GLU A 357 -3.42 12.13 23.83
C GLU A 357 -3.00 12.17 22.37
N ILE A 358 -3.52 11.29 21.52
CA ILE A 358 -3.29 11.32 20.06
C ILE A 358 -3.77 12.66 19.48
N GLU A 359 -4.99 13.10 19.84
CA GLU A 359 -5.59 14.34 19.33
C GLU A 359 -4.74 15.58 19.67
N ARG A 360 -4.06 15.60 20.82
CA ARG A 360 -3.15 16.70 21.20
C ARG A 360 -1.90 16.80 20.32
N ARG A 361 -1.59 15.76 19.53
CA ARG A 361 -0.39 15.68 18.68
C ARG A 361 -0.67 16.02 17.22
N ILE A 362 -1.93 16.26 16.89
CA ILE A 362 -2.38 16.70 15.58
C ILE A 362 -2.30 18.23 15.56
N SER A 363 -1.46 18.78 14.68
CA SER A 363 -1.32 20.23 14.51
C SER A 363 -1.47 20.63 13.03
N PRO A 364 -1.64 21.94 12.73
CA PRO A 364 -1.69 22.42 11.36
C PRO A 364 -0.43 22.08 10.53
N GLU A 365 0.73 21.97 11.18
CA GLU A 365 1.99 21.59 10.55
C GLU A 365 2.06 20.09 10.23
N GLY A 366 1.23 19.27 10.88
CA GLY A 366 1.10 17.84 10.68
C GLY A 366 0.97 17.06 11.99
N ILE A 367 1.22 15.76 11.93
CA ILE A 367 1.10 14.85 13.08
C ILE A 367 2.47 14.59 13.71
N LYS A 368 2.64 14.93 14.99
CA LYS A 368 3.91 14.80 15.73
C LYS A 368 4.14 13.37 16.23
N GLN A 369 5.40 12.94 16.30
CA GLN A 369 5.80 11.64 16.89
C GLN A 369 5.62 11.62 18.42
N PHE A 370 5.87 12.76 19.08
CA PHE A 370 5.65 12.97 20.51
C PHE A 370 4.90 14.27 20.73
N ARG A 371 4.35 14.51 21.92
CA ARG A 371 3.62 15.75 22.26
C ARG A 371 4.39 17.02 21.86
N ASP A 372 5.67 17.05 22.21
CA ASP A 372 6.60 18.16 21.90
C ASP A 372 7.64 17.77 20.84
N GLY A 373 7.39 16.70 20.09
CA GLY A 373 8.30 16.15 19.08
C GLY A 373 8.15 16.76 17.69
N PHE A 374 8.93 16.22 16.76
CA PHE A 374 8.85 16.57 15.34
C PHE A 374 7.70 15.83 14.63
N VAL A 375 7.33 16.32 13.46
CA VAL A 375 6.32 15.70 12.60
C VAL A 375 6.95 14.57 11.78
N SER A 376 6.38 13.36 11.84
CA SER A 376 6.94 12.14 11.21
C SER A 376 5.93 11.48 10.26
N SER A 377 6.44 10.68 9.32
CA SER A 377 5.61 9.89 8.40
C SER A 377 4.92 8.74 9.11
N GLU A 378 5.61 8.13 10.06
CA GLU A 378 5.07 7.04 10.89
C GLU A 378 3.85 7.49 11.70
N ALA A 379 3.97 8.59 12.47
CA ALA A 379 2.83 9.12 13.21
C ALA A 379 1.68 9.52 12.28
N THR A 380 2.01 10.05 11.09
CA THR A 380 1.00 10.39 10.07
C THR A 380 0.20 9.17 9.63
N TYR A 381 0.88 8.08 9.27
CA TYR A 381 0.26 6.82 8.88
C TYR A 381 -0.65 6.28 9.99
N TYR A 382 -0.12 6.17 11.22
CA TYR A 382 -0.88 5.58 12.33
C TYR A 382 -2.07 6.44 12.74
N VAL A 383 -1.97 7.77 12.75
CA VAL A 383 -3.13 8.63 13.05
C VAL A 383 -4.20 8.56 11.96
N LEU A 384 -3.83 8.53 10.68
CA LEU A 384 -4.78 8.27 9.60
C LEU A 384 -5.50 6.93 9.81
N PHE A 385 -4.74 5.88 10.14
CA PHE A 385 -5.32 4.57 10.40
C PHE A 385 -6.23 4.55 11.65
N ASN A 386 -5.85 5.24 12.73
CA ASN A 386 -6.66 5.37 13.93
C ASN A 386 -8.03 6.02 13.65
N HIS A 387 -8.03 7.12 12.89
CA HIS A 387 -9.28 7.77 12.50
C HIS A 387 -10.10 6.91 11.55
N TYR A 388 -9.46 6.09 10.70
CA TYR A 388 -10.14 5.11 9.87
C TYR A 388 -10.79 3.99 10.68
N MET A 389 -10.07 3.41 11.64
CA MET A 389 -10.57 2.41 12.60
C MET A 389 -11.82 2.90 13.32
N ASN A 390 -11.80 4.17 13.75
CA ASN A 390 -12.85 4.76 14.58
C ASN A 390 -13.95 5.50 13.80
N ASN A 391 -13.94 5.49 12.46
CA ASN A 391 -14.88 6.27 11.62
C ASN A 391 -14.87 7.78 11.92
N THR A 392 -13.71 8.37 12.17
CA THR A 392 -13.57 9.80 12.52
C THR A 392 -12.62 10.57 11.60
N LEU A 393 -12.40 10.06 10.37
CA LEU A 393 -11.55 10.71 9.36
C LEU A 393 -11.96 12.15 9.03
N GLU A 394 -13.25 12.48 9.18
CA GLU A 394 -13.78 13.84 9.01
C GLU A 394 -13.06 14.88 9.90
N LYS A 395 -12.49 14.46 11.04
CA LYS A 395 -11.70 15.35 11.91
C LYS A 395 -10.43 15.87 11.23
N LEU A 396 -9.89 15.12 10.27
CA LEU A 396 -8.63 15.46 9.60
C LEU A 396 -8.84 16.35 8.37
N LYS A 397 -10.06 16.50 7.86
CA LYS A 397 -10.42 17.04 6.53
C LYS A 397 -9.85 18.43 6.15
N GLU A 398 -9.47 19.23 7.13
CA GLU A 398 -8.95 20.59 6.93
C GLU A 398 -7.41 20.66 6.96
N LEU A 399 -6.74 19.56 7.31
CA LEU A 399 -5.29 19.47 7.35
C LEU A 399 -4.72 19.07 5.99
N ASP A 400 -3.62 19.70 5.57
CA ASP A 400 -2.87 19.35 4.35
C ASP A 400 -1.93 18.15 4.59
N ILE A 401 -2.51 17.03 5.01
CA ILE A 401 -1.75 15.80 5.33
C ILE A 401 -1.09 15.25 4.06
N LEU A 402 -1.82 15.22 2.94
CA LEU A 402 -1.30 14.67 1.69
C LEU A 402 -0.14 15.51 1.14
N GLY A 403 -0.22 16.85 1.23
CA GLY A 403 0.88 17.70 0.82
C GLY A 403 2.17 17.43 1.61
N ASN A 404 2.05 17.20 2.91
CA ASN A 404 3.18 16.81 3.75
C ASN A 404 3.75 15.44 3.38
N VAL A 405 2.90 14.44 3.13
CA VAL A 405 3.31 13.09 2.68
C VAL A 405 4.07 13.16 1.36
N VAL A 406 3.51 13.82 0.33
CA VAL A 406 4.16 13.97 -0.98
C VAL A 406 5.50 14.69 -0.85
N SER A 407 5.54 15.79 -0.09
CA SER A 407 6.79 16.55 0.15
C SER A 407 7.89 15.69 0.78
N ARG A 408 7.55 14.88 1.78
CA ARG A 408 8.50 13.98 2.45
C ARG A 408 9.02 12.88 1.54
N ILE A 409 8.16 12.28 0.71
CA ILE A 409 8.59 11.28 -0.27
C ILE A 409 9.68 11.86 -1.16
N TYR A 410 9.45 13.04 -1.74
CA TYR A 410 10.41 13.68 -2.62
C TYR A 410 11.74 14.00 -1.92
N ARG A 411 11.66 14.62 -0.73
CA ARG A 411 12.85 14.96 0.06
C ARG A 411 13.64 13.72 0.47
N ASN A 412 12.96 12.69 0.97
CA ASN A 412 13.62 11.52 1.50
C ASN A 412 14.23 10.68 0.36
N LEU A 413 13.56 10.60 -0.79
CA LEU A 413 14.09 9.91 -1.97
C LEU A 413 15.34 10.60 -2.54
N GLU A 414 15.40 11.94 -2.48
CA GLU A 414 16.57 12.73 -2.87
C GLU A 414 17.77 12.44 -1.96
N LEU A 415 17.54 12.39 -0.64
CA LEU A 415 18.58 12.16 0.37
C LEU A 415 19.01 10.69 0.49
N LEU A 416 18.20 9.75 0.01
CA LEU A 416 18.45 8.32 0.17
C LEU A 416 19.67 7.88 -0.61
N ASP A 417 20.65 7.29 0.07
CA ASP A 417 21.78 6.60 -0.55
C ASP A 417 21.87 5.19 0.02
N PHE A 418 22.01 4.22 -0.88
CA PHE A 418 22.11 2.81 -0.53
C PHE A 418 23.58 2.46 -0.37
N SER A 419 23.98 2.15 0.86
CA SER A 419 25.33 1.73 1.23
C SER A 419 25.30 0.96 2.56
N ILE A 420 26.45 0.47 3.01
CA ILE A 420 26.56 -0.12 4.36
C ILE A 420 26.19 0.86 5.48
N ASP A 421 26.17 2.17 5.21
CA ASP A 421 25.77 3.24 6.14
C ASP A 421 24.36 3.78 5.82
N THR A 422 23.52 2.97 5.16
CA THR A 422 22.16 3.36 4.77
C THR A 422 21.40 3.88 6.00
N ASN A 423 20.90 5.11 5.91
CA ASN A 423 20.16 5.73 7.00
C ASN A 423 18.79 5.05 7.16
N PHE A 424 18.67 4.28 8.24
CA PHE A 424 17.48 3.52 8.53
C PHE A 424 16.23 4.40 8.76
N ASP A 425 16.37 5.50 9.51
CA ASP A 425 15.27 6.45 9.73
C ASP A 425 14.73 7.01 8.42
N LEU A 426 15.60 7.24 7.44
CA LEU A 426 15.23 7.77 6.14
C LEU A 426 14.40 6.77 5.32
N ILE A 427 14.79 5.49 5.33
CA ILE A 427 14.02 4.42 4.69
C ILE A 427 12.68 4.25 5.39
N SER A 428 12.67 4.21 6.72
CA SER A 428 11.45 4.08 7.51
C SER A 428 10.47 5.23 7.23
N GLU A 429 10.95 6.47 7.20
CA GLU A 429 10.14 7.64 6.85
C GLU A 429 9.59 7.58 5.42
N LEU A 430 10.37 7.06 4.45
CA LEU A 430 9.89 6.83 3.10
C LEU A 430 8.81 5.75 3.07
N PHE A 431 9.05 4.61 3.72
CA PHE A 431 8.12 3.49 3.82
C PHE A 431 6.76 3.94 4.39
N TYR A 432 6.74 4.63 5.54
CA TYR A 432 5.49 5.09 6.14
C TYR A 432 4.79 6.19 5.34
N SER A 433 5.53 6.97 4.55
CA SER A 433 4.91 7.90 3.60
C SER A 433 4.14 7.14 2.51
N LEU A 434 4.70 6.03 2.01
CA LEU A 434 4.04 5.17 1.02
C LEU A 434 2.84 4.44 1.61
N GLU A 435 2.96 3.92 2.83
CA GLU A 435 1.82 3.33 3.55
C GLU A 435 0.70 4.36 3.77
N SER A 436 1.04 5.63 4.02
CA SER A 436 0.05 6.72 4.07
C SER A 436 -0.63 6.94 2.71
N LEU A 437 0.11 6.90 1.60
CA LEU A 437 -0.50 6.94 0.26
C LEU A 437 -1.46 5.78 0.03
N LYS A 438 -1.11 4.56 0.46
CA LYS A 438 -2.03 3.42 0.40
C LYS A 438 -3.33 3.73 1.14
N LEU A 439 -3.28 4.30 2.35
CA LEU A 439 -4.49 4.69 3.08
C LEU A 439 -5.32 5.72 2.30
N PHE A 440 -4.68 6.72 1.69
CA PHE A 440 -5.38 7.72 0.87
C PHE A 440 -6.13 7.11 -0.32
N ASN A 441 -5.58 6.07 -0.95
CA ASN A 441 -6.14 5.50 -2.18
C ASN A 441 -7.09 4.33 -1.95
N CYS A 442 -6.87 3.54 -0.90
CA CYS A 442 -7.56 2.28 -0.67
C CYS A 442 -8.62 2.36 0.44
N ILE A 443 -8.73 3.51 1.14
CA ILE A 443 -9.87 3.79 2.02
C ILE A 443 -10.93 4.54 1.24
N GLU A 444 -11.99 3.83 0.86
CA GLU A 444 -13.04 4.35 0.00
C GLU A 444 -14.17 5.02 0.80
N THR A 445 -13.80 5.99 1.65
CA THR A 445 -14.76 6.86 2.33
C THR A 445 -14.80 8.23 1.67
N LYS A 446 -15.94 8.94 1.82
CA LYS A 446 -16.11 10.28 1.26
C LYS A 446 -15.00 11.22 1.73
N GLU A 447 -14.63 11.11 3.01
CA GLU A 447 -13.64 11.95 3.66
C GLU A 447 -12.26 11.79 3.00
N MET A 448 -11.83 10.55 2.71
CA MET A 448 -10.54 10.29 2.07
C MET A 448 -10.51 10.73 0.61
N ILE A 449 -11.60 10.50 -0.14
CA ILE A 449 -11.74 10.98 -1.51
C ILE A 449 -11.69 12.51 -1.53
N ILE A 450 -12.38 13.19 -0.60
CA ILE A 450 -12.33 14.66 -0.47
C ILE A 450 -10.92 15.12 -0.14
N HIS A 451 -10.20 14.45 0.76
CA HIS A 451 -8.82 14.78 1.10
C HIS A 451 -7.90 14.76 -0.14
N LEU A 452 -7.94 13.66 -0.90
CA LEU A 452 -7.22 13.54 -2.17
C LEU A 452 -7.63 14.65 -3.14
N ALA A 453 -8.94 14.83 -3.36
CA ALA A 453 -9.46 15.78 -4.33
C ALA A 453 -9.10 17.22 -3.97
N LYS A 454 -9.24 17.61 -2.70
CA LYS A 454 -8.88 18.94 -2.18
C LYS A 454 -7.42 19.25 -2.44
N TYR A 455 -6.51 18.28 -2.41
CA TYR A 455 -5.09 18.50 -2.67
C TYR A 455 -4.77 18.54 -4.17
N LEU A 456 -5.32 17.60 -4.94
CA LEU A 456 -4.90 17.29 -6.32
C LEU A 456 -5.69 18.02 -7.40
N PHE A 457 -6.96 18.36 -7.16
CA PHE A 457 -7.87 18.85 -8.18
C PHE A 457 -8.41 20.27 -7.91
N PRO A 458 -8.95 20.95 -8.94
CA PRO A 458 -9.59 22.25 -8.81
C PRO A 458 -10.83 22.24 -7.90
N PRO A 459 -11.13 23.35 -7.19
CA PRO A 459 -12.29 23.46 -6.31
C PRO A 459 -13.64 23.10 -6.96
N GLU A 460 -13.79 23.36 -8.26
CA GLU A 460 -15.01 23.05 -9.00
C GLU A 460 -15.26 21.54 -9.10
N LEU A 461 -14.21 20.75 -9.35
CA LEU A 461 -14.28 19.29 -9.32
C LEU A 461 -14.54 18.78 -7.89
N VAL A 462 -13.82 19.34 -6.90
CA VAL A 462 -14.02 18.99 -5.49
C VAL A 462 -15.48 19.21 -5.07
N LYS A 463 -16.08 20.33 -5.49
CA LYS A 463 -17.49 20.63 -5.24
C LYS A 463 -18.42 19.60 -5.88
N ARG A 464 -18.16 19.19 -7.13
CA ARG A 464 -18.95 18.15 -7.81
C ARG A 464 -18.95 16.83 -7.02
N ILE A 465 -17.80 16.42 -6.48
CA ILE A 465 -17.69 15.22 -5.65
C ILE A 465 -18.39 15.40 -4.30
N LEU A 466 -18.25 16.57 -3.67
CA LEU A 466 -18.95 16.88 -2.42
C LEU A 466 -20.48 16.81 -2.57
N ASP A 467 -20.99 17.33 -3.68
CA ASP A 467 -22.42 17.37 -3.98
C ASP A 467 -22.95 15.99 -4.48
N SER A 468 -22.07 15.08 -4.89
CA SER A 468 -22.44 13.72 -5.29
C SER A 468 -23.04 12.93 -4.12
N LYS A 469 -24.16 12.26 -4.41
CA LYS A 469 -24.79 11.29 -3.50
C LYS A 469 -24.11 9.92 -3.55
N GLU A 470 -23.48 9.60 -4.67
CA GLU A 470 -22.72 8.36 -4.86
C GLU A 470 -21.25 8.61 -4.52
N LEU A 471 -20.68 7.74 -3.68
CA LEU A 471 -19.29 7.80 -3.24
C LEU A 471 -18.37 6.89 -4.06
N ILE A 472 -18.95 5.84 -4.62
CA ILE A 472 -18.31 4.85 -5.46
C ILE A 472 -19.41 4.44 -6.43
N ARG A 473 -19.15 4.46 -7.73
CA ARG A 473 -20.08 3.84 -8.67
C ARG A 473 -20.04 2.33 -8.39
N TYR A 474 -21.18 1.73 -8.07
CA TYR A 474 -21.32 0.28 -7.85
C TYR A 474 -20.86 -0.59 -9.05
N LYS A 475 -20.50 0.05 -10.18
CA LYS A 475 -20.06 -0.55 -11.44
C LYS A 475 -18.65 -0.09 -11.86
N ALA A 476 -17.83 0.43 -10.96
CA ALA A 476 -16.46 0.76 -11.29
C ALA A 476 -15.76 -0.47 -11.89
N LYS A 477 -15.10 -0.26 -13.03
CA LYS A 477 -14.58 -1.35 -13.88
C LYS A 477 -13.13 -1.75 -13.56
N PHE A 478 -12.41 -0.95 -12.76
CA PHE A 478 -11.03 -1.21 -12.32
C PHE A 478 -10.99 -1.93 -10.96
N ARG A 479 -9.80 -2.33 -10.50
CA ARG A 479 -9.65 -3.10 -9.25
C ARG A 479 -9.78 -2.19 -8.03
N HIS A 480 -10.34 -2.74 -6.95
CA HIS A 480 -10.57 -2.03 -5.70
C HIS A 480 -9.82 -2.68 -4.55
N LEU A 481 -8.58 -2.22 -4.31
CA LEU A 481 -7.86 -2.60 -3.11
C LEU A 481 -8.47 -1.89 -1.90
N LYS A 482 -8.72 -2.64 -0.84
CA LYS A 482 -9.27 -2.13 0.43
C LYS A 482 -8.27 -2.32 1.55
N VAL A 483 -8.35 -1.46 2.56
CA VAL A 483 -7.57 -1.65 3.79
C VAL A 483 -8.50 -2.27 4.84
N ASN A 484 -8.10 -3.41 5.41
CA ASN A 484 -8.82 -4.02 6.52
C ASN A 484 -8.85 -3.04 7.70
N ARG A 485 -10.05 -2.68 8.15
CA ARG A 485 -10.23 -1.72 9.24
C ARG A 485 -9.68 -2.18 10.59
N ILE A 486 -9.47 -3.48 10.80
CA ILE A 486 -8.93 -4.07 12.03
C ILE A 486 -7.43 -4.30 11.88
N THR A 487 -6.99 -5.01 10.83
CA THR A 487 -5.59 -5.44 10.70
C THR A 487 -4.70 -4.42 9.98
N GLY A 488 -5.28 -3.55 9.15
CA GLY A 488 -4.56 -2.62 8.28
C GLY A 488 -3.97 -3.26 7.01
N GLU A 489 -4.22 -4.55 6.79
CA GLU A 489 -3.76 -5.27 5.59
C GLU A 489 -4.58 -4.92 4.36
N THR A 490 -3.95 -4.99 3.20
CA THR A 490 -4.62 -4.80 1.92
C THR A 490 -5.45 -6.05 1.59
N ILE A 491 -6.70 -5.88 1.18
CA ILE A 491 -7.62 -6.93 0.75
C ILE A 491 -8.10 -6.60 -0.66
N TYR A 492 -8.18 -7.62 -1.51
CA TYR A 492 -8.73 -7.55 -2.87
C TYR A 492 -10.24 -7.79 -2.90
#